data_AF-A0A952WQT9-F1
#
_entry.id   AF-A0A952WQT9-F1
#
_cell.length_a   1.000
_cell.length_b   1.000
_cell.length_c   1.000
_cell.angle_alpha   90.00
_cell.angle_beta   90.00
_cell.angle_gamma   90.00
#
_symmetry.space_group_name_H-M   'P 1'
#
loop_
_entity.id
_entity.type
_entity.pdbx_description
1 polymer ?
#
loop_
_entity_poly.entity_id
_entity_poly.type
_entity_poly.pdbx_seq_one_letter_code
_entity_poly.pdbx_strand_id
1 'polypeptide(L)'
;MTGPRGEHPLGDMDRAPSEEALPDKLVGTPLSGPSAEAVEALIGAAWRVEDVPPELRALAARAKALFSMLDVESGGLSGGSADATAEDSDGSRTGSLAGSLASRVMEAIESSSAPAALSEADLAAGDEWVAAGFDVRAVSDERRARAARHAAIASLLDGPHGSYEVRGELAERTARLIDLVERGSSDDATPIPISRGERLRGRFWDVVAVAALIVVAASVMWPVMAGMRQWDLSVRCASNMQMTASALSAYAGDFQDLMPVAVASLGPAGRWWDVNATRPVANSSNLYTLVRGGYTKAPSLACPGNPTAAVTPADPAAQDWRSLDEISYSYQLMYGGQPRRWSNSERRLVLADRSPAVLRAVRGERPVACENSPNHHGAGQHGLFTDGSAEWLSAPFVTGQESEMDCIWLPRPRRFLIQGTVEQRNGDMVITLTGRELPADGDDVFLGP
;
A
#
# COMPACT_ATOMS: atom_id res chain seq x y z
N MET A 1 63.91 35.33 11.56
CA MET A 1 64.16 34.38 10.45
C MET A 1 62.86 33.68 10.14
N THR A 2 62.12 34.25 9.21
CA THR A 2 60.80 33.83 8.74
C THR A 2 60.97 33.22 7.37
N GLY A 3 60.63 31.94 7.22
CA GLY A 3 60.60 31.21 5.94
C GLY A 3 59.21 30.58 5.72
N PRO A 4 58.75 30.44 4.47
CA PRO A 4 57.34 30.62 4.13
C PRO A 4 56.55 29.31 4.00
N ARG A 5 55.23 29.45 4.21
CA ARG A 5 54.19 28.45 3.97
C ARG A 5 54.05 28.21 2.47
N GLY A 6 54.10 26.94 2.05
CA GLY A 6 53.71 26.50 0.72
C GLY A 6 52.20 26.33 0.66
N GLU A 7 51.56 27.09 -0.23
CA GLU A 7 50.18 26.91 -0.64
C GLU A 7 50.12 25.86 -1.75
N HIS A 8 49.35 24.80 -1.54
CA HIS A 8 48.98 23.82 -2.57
C HIS A 8 47.62 24.22 -3.16
N PRO A 9 47.47 24.30 -4.49
CA PRO A 9 46.16 24.50 -5.11
C PRO A 9 45.40 23.17 -5.12
N LEU A 10 44.24 23.14 -4.46
CA LEU A 10 43.26 22.07 -4.60
C LEU A 10 42.65 22.14 -6.00
N GLY A 11 42.84 21.06 -6.74
CA GLY A 11 42.29 20.87 -8.07
C GLY A 11 40.77 20.78 -8.04
N ASP A 12 40.18 21.54 -8.93
CA ASP A 12 38.78 21.49 -9.36
C ASP A 12 38.59 20.18 -10.15
N MET A 13 37.95 19.17 -9.54
CA MET A 13 37.50 17.96 -10.22
C MET A 13 36.05 17.65 -9.85
N ASP A 14 35.31 17.35 -10.91
CA ASP A 14 34.05 16.61 -10.98
C ASP A 14 32.75 17.38 -10.73
N ARG A 15 32.35 18.10 -11.79
CA ARG A 15 30.96 18.26 -12.21
C ARG A 15 30.28 16.88 -12.33
N ALA A 16 29.29 16.63 -11.47
CA ALA A 16 28.33 15.56 -11.65
C ALA A 16 27.52 15.76 -12.95
N PRO A 17 27.14 14.68 -13.65
CA PRO A 17 26.30 14.77 -14.83
C PRO A 17 24.87 15.16 -14.45
N SER A 18 24.29 16.02 -15.28
CA SER A 18 22.89 16.44 -15.25
C SER A 18 21.93 15.26 -15.30
N GLU A 19 21.07 15.15 -14.28
CA GLU A 19 19.91 14.24 -14.24
C GLU A 19 18.95 14.56 -15.39
N GLU A 20 18.81 13.59 -16.28
CA GLU A 20 17.82 13.53 -17.33
C GLU A 20 16.48 13.11 -16.69
N ALA A 21 15.49 14.00 -16.75
CA ALA A 21 14.18 13.81 -16.13
C ALA A 21 13.46 12.57 -16.69
N LEU A 22 13.17 11.58 -15.82
CA LEU A 22 12.25 10.49 -16.12
C LEU A 22 10.79 10.98 -16.08
N PRO A 23 9.93 10.55 -17.02
CA PRO A 23 8.53 10.94 -17.02
C PRO A 23 7.75 10.27 -15.88
N ASP A 24 7.14 11.15 -15.10
CA ASP A 24 6.09 10.90 -14.12
C ASP A 24 4.86 10.30 -14.80
N LYS A 25 4.44 9.08 -14.41
CA LYS A 25 3.07 8.48 -14.49
C LYS A 25 3.09 6.94 -14.52
N LEU A 26 2.80 6.31 -13.39
CA LEU A 26 2.11 5.00 -13.31
C LEU A 26 1.26 4.96 -12.03
N VAL A 27 0.15 5.70 -12.04
CA VAL A 27 -1.00 5.47 -11.13
C VAL A 27 -1.73 4.23 -11.64
N GLY A 28 -2.19 3.36 -10.73
CA GLY A 28 -2.92 2.13 -11.05
C GLY A 28 -3.96 2.37 -12.15
N THR A 29 -3.99 1.49 -13.15
CA THR A 29 -4.87 1.69 -14.31
C THR A 29 -6.31 1.67 -13.80
N PRO A 30 -7.05 2.79 -13.82
CA PRO A 30 -8.46 2.77 -13.43
C PRO A 30 -9.21 1.79 -14.34
N LEU A 31 -10.32 1.22 -13.84
CA LEU A 31 -11.28 0.53 -14.70
C LEU A 31 -11.51 1.42 -15.92
N SER A 32 -11.06 0.97 -17.10
CA SER A 32 -11.11 1.80 -18.29
C SER A 32 -12.36 1.48 -19.10
N GLY A 33 -13.02 2.53 -19.58
CA GLY A 33 -14.10 2.42 -20.54
C GLY A 33 -15.46 1.99 -19.95
N PRO A 34 -16.28 1.28 -20.75
CA PRO A 34 -17.69 0.99 -20.44
C PRO A 34 -17.94 0.22 -19.14
N SER A 35 -16.93 -0.49 -18.62
CA SER A 35 -17.05 -1.27 -17.38
C SER A 35 -17.11 -0.38 -16.14
N ALA A 36 -16.34 0.72 -16.09
CA ALA A 36 -16.42 1.68 -14.99
C ALA A 36 -17.77 2.39 -14.99
N GLU A 37 -18.22 2.83 -16.17
CA GLU A 37 -19.50 3.50 -16.37
C GLU A 37 -20.68 2.57 -16.01
N ALA A 38 -20.59 1.28 -16.34
CA ALA A 38 -21.61 0.30 -15.96
C ALA A 38 -21.67 0.04 -14.44
N VAL A 39 -20.51 0.02 -13.75
CA VAL A 39 -20.47 -0.14 -12.29
C VAL A 39 -21.01 1.11 -11.59
N GLU A 40 -20.62 2.30 -12.05
CA GLU A 40 -21.11 3.57 -11.52
C GLU A 40 -22.62 3.73 -11.76
N ALA A 41 -23.10 3.40 -12.97
CA ALA A 41 -24.53 3.39 -13.27
C ALA A 41 -25.31 2.37 -12.44
N LEU A 42 -24.73 1.19 -12.17
CA LEU A 42 -25.34 0.19 -11.29
C LEU A 42 -25.41 0.67 -9.83
N ILE A 43 -24.37 1.37 -9.33
CA ILE A 43 -24.37 2.00 -8.00
C ILE A 43 -25.46 3.08 -7.94
N GLY A 44 -25.53 3.96 -8.94
CA GLY A 44 -26.56 5.00 -9.04
C GLY A 44 -27.99 4.45 -9.14
N ALA A 45 -28.15 3.28 -9.77
CA ALA A 45 -29.41 2.53 -9.87
C ALA A 45 -29.76 1.71 -8.61
N ALA A 46 -29.00 1.86 -7.51
CA ALA A 46 -29.16 1.08 -6.29
C ALA A 46 -29.19 -0.43 -6.56
N TRP A 47 -28.26 -0.91 -7.40
CA TRP A 47 -28.10 -2.31 -7.77
C TRP A 47 -29.27 -2.94 -8.54
N ARG A 48 -30.21 -2.15 -9.09
CA ARG A 48 -31.26 -2.62 -9.99
C ARG A 48 -30.80 -2.49 -11.44
N VAL A 49 -30.65 -3.63 -12.12
CA VAL A 49 -30.07 -3.67 -13.48
C VAL A 49 -31.04 -3.07 -14.50
N GLU A 50 -32.34 -3.21 -14.25
CA GLU A 50 -33.43 -2.64 -15.04
C GLU A 50 -33.38 -1.10 -15.13
N ASP A 51 -32.85 -0.45 -14.09
CA ASP A 51 -32.75 1.00 -13.96
C ASP A 51 -31.44 1.57 -14.58
N VAL A 52 -30.52 0.70 -15.00
CA VAL A 52 -29.27 1.09 -15.70
C VAL A 52 -29.59 1.40 -17.18
N PRO A 53 -28.89 2.38 -17.83
CA PRO A 53 -29.05 2.65 -19.26
C PRO A 53 -28.93 1.37 -20.11
N PRO A 54 -29.80 1.16 -21.12
CA PRO A 54 -29.93 -0.11 -21.83
C PRO A 54 -28.61 -0.62 -22.44
N GLU A 55 -27.75 0.28 -22.88
CA GLU A 55 -26.40 0.03 -23.39
C GLU A 55 -25.42 -0.55 -22.35
N LEU A 56 -25.62 -0.27 -21.06
CA LEU A 56 -24.76 -0.72 -19.96
C LEU A 56 -25.35 -1.89 -19.17
N ARG A 57 -26.63 -2.22 -19.36
CA ARG A 57 -27.34 -3.27 -18.58
C ARG A 57 -26.63 -4.63 -18.59
N ALA A 58 -26.05 -5.03 -19.71
CA ALA A 58 -25.35 -6.31 -19.81
C ALA A 58 -24.08 -6.34 -18.95
N LEU A 59 -23.31 -5.25 -18.93
CA LEU A 59 -22.11 -5.11 -18.10
C LEU A 59 -22.48 -4.92 -16.62
N ALA A 60 -23.53 -4.16 -16.33
CA ALA A 60 -24.05 -3.98 -14.97
C ALA A 60 -24.63 -5.29 -14.39
N ALA A 61 -25.28 -6.13 -15.18
CA ALA A 61 -25.72 -7.47 -14.76
C ALA A 61 -24.53 -8.35 -14.38
N ARG A 62 -23.44 -8.31 -15.16
CA ARG A 62 -22.18 -9.03 -14.87
C ARG A 62 -21.53 -8.53 -13.59
N ALA A 63 -21.42 -7.22 -13.42
CA ALA A 63 -20.91 -6.61 -12.20
C ALA A 63 -21.76 -7.03 -10.98
N LYS A 64 -23.09 -6.90 -11.04
CA LYS A 64 -24.00 -7.33 -9.97
C LYS A 64 -23.82 -8.81 -9.62
N ALA A 65 -23.68 -9.68 -10.62
CA ALA A 65 -23.41 -11.10 -10.40
C ALA A 65 -22.08 -11.32 -9.67
N LEU A 66 -21.01 -10.61 -10.06
CA LEU A 66 -19.71 -10.63 -9.37
C LEU A 66 -19.86 -10.26 -7.89
N PHE A 67 -20.51 -9.12 -7.61
CA PHE A 67 -20.70 -8.65 -6.24
C PHE A 67 -21.58 -9.59 -5.41
N SER A 68 -22.58 -10.24 -6.02
CA SER A 68 -23.40 -11.27 -5.34
C SER A 68 -22.65 -12.58 -5.05
N MET A 69 -21.57 -12.89 -5.80
CA MET A 69 -20.71 -14.04 -5.51
C MET A 69 -19.71 -13.73 -4.38
N LEU A 70 -19.34 -12.47 -4.22
CA LEU A 70 -18.49 -12.00 -3.12
C LEU A 70 -19.27 -11.89 -1.79
N ASP A 71 -20.59 -11.79 -1.85
CA ASP A 71 -21.47 -11.86 -0.69
C ASP A 71 -21.61 -13.33 -0.22
N VAL A 72 -20.52 -13.83 0.36
CA VAL A 72 -20.42 -15.16 0.97
C VAL A 72 -21.52 -15.30 2.03
N GLU A 73 -22.27 -16.39 1.94
CA GLU A 73 -23.32 -16.85 2.86
C GLU A 73 -23.09 -16.40 4.33
N SER A 74 -23.72 -15.29 4.72
CA SER A 74 -23.98 -15.00 6.12
C SER A 74 -25.15 -15.86 6.58
N GLY A 75 -24.82 -17.09 6.97
CA GLY A 75 -25.77 -18.03 7.53
C GLY A 75 -26.49 -17.46 8.76
N GLY A 76 -27.83 -17.43 8.67
CA GLY A 76 -28.71 -17.58 9.83
C GLY A 76 -29.22 -16.30 10.49
N LEU A 77 -30.27 -15.69 9.92
CA LEU A 77 -31.30 -14.98 10.69
C LEU A 77 -32.68 -15.13 10.02
N SER A 78 -33.20 -16.35 10.01
CA SER A 78 -34.64 -16.59 9.85
C SER A 78 -35.26 -16.84 11.23
N GLY A 79 -35.83 -15.81 11.85
CA GLY A 79 -36.58 -15.96 13.10
C GLY A 79 -36.90 -14.64 13.78
N GLY A 80 -38.06 -14.06 13.47
CA GLY A 80 -38.56 -12.86 14.14
C GLY A 80 -39.95 -12.47 13.66
N SER A 81 -40.96 -13.03 14.34
CA SER A 81 -42.39 -12.83 14.13
C SER A 81 -42.85 -11.37 14.25
N ALA A 82 -43.94 -11.07 13.55
CA ALA A 82 -44.71 -9.83 13.54
C ALA A 82 -45.18 -9.39 14.93
N ASP A 83 -45.08 -8.08 15.22
CA ASP A 83 -46.19 -7.21 15.65
C ASP A 83 -45.71 -5.75 15.77
N ALA A 84 -46.28 -4.82 14.98
CA ALA A 84 -46.42 -3.39 15.32
C ALA A 84 -47.04 -2.60 14.13
N THR A 85 -48.24 -2.14 14.42
CA THR A 85 -49.13 -1.13 13.83
C THR A 85 -48.53 0.00 12.98
N ALA A 86 -49.33 0.38 11.99
CA ALA A 86 -49.16 1.48 11.05
C ALA A 86 -49.20 2.88 11.68
N GLU A 87 -48.35 3.76 11.14
CA GLU A 87 -48.54 5.20 10.81
C GLU A 87 -47.15 5.87 10.82
N ASP A 88 -46.54 6.05 9.65
CA ASP A 88 -46.21 7.39 9.13
C ASP A 88 -45.53 7.28 7.75
N SER A 89 -45.93 8.20 6.88
CA SER A 89 -45.46 8.35 5.51
C SER A 89 -44.22 9.23 5.46
N ASP A 90 -43.05 8.68 5.11
CA ASP A 90 -42.00 9.49 4.48
C ASP A 90 -41.03 8.65 3.63
N GLY A 91 -40.78 9.12 2.42
CA GLY A 91 -39.99 8.46 1.39
C GLY A 91 -38.50 8.78 1.53
N SER A 92 -37.80 8.08 2.43
CA SER A 92 -36.33 8.19 2.53
C SER A 92 -35.59 6.91 2.94
N ARG A 93 -36.23 5.73 2.85
CA ARG A 93 -35.63 4.47 3.32
C ARG A 93 -34.85 3.64 2.28
N THR A 94 -34.79 4.06 1.02
CA THR A 94 -34.04 3.32 -0.02
C THR A 94 -32.54 3.64 -0.07
N GLY A 95 -32.07 4.70 0.61
CA GLY A 95 -30.65 5.07 0.67
C GLY A 95 -29.81 4.33 1.72
N SER A 96 -30.44 3.72 2.73
CA SER A 96 -29.74 3.14 3.89
C SER A 96 -29.19 1.72 3.65
N LEU A 97 -29.82 0.93 2.78
CA LEU A 97 -29.39 -0.45 2.52
C LEU A 97 -28.17 -0.51 1.58
N ALA A 98 -28.13 0.35 0.55
CA ALA A 98 -27.01 0.43 -0.40
C ALA A 98 -25.71 0.93 0.25
N GLY A 99 -25.82 1.89 1.16
CA GLY A 99 -24.68 2.33 1.99
C GLY A 99 -24.18 1.23 2.93
N SER A 100 -25.08 0.40 3.48
CA SER A 100 -24.67 -0.66 4.40
C SER A 100 -23.94 -1.82 3.72
N LEU A 101 -24.28 -2.17 2.47
CA LEU A 101 -23.62 -3.27 1.76
C LEU A 101 -22.24 -2.86 1.25
N ALA A 102 -22.12 -1.67 0.64
CA ALA A 102 -20.83 -1.15 0.19
C ALA A 102 -19.88 -0.92 1.38
N SER A 103 -20.39 -0.40 2.50
CA SER A 103 -19.58 -0.24 3.72
C SER A 103 -19.18 -1.58 4.33
N ARG A 104 -20.04 -2.61 4.30
CA ARG A 104 -19.71 -3.97 4.78
C ARG A 104 -18.73 -4.70 3.87
N VAL A 105 -18.81 -4.51 2.55
CA VAL A 105 -17.83 -5.09 1.60
C VAL A 105 -16.47 -4.42 1.78
N MET A 106 -16.42 -3.10 1.95
CA MET A 106 -15.19 -2.38 2.23
C MET A 106 -14.61 -2.75 3.61
N GLU A 107 -15.45 -2.85 4.65
CA GLU A 107 -15.07 -3.29 6.00
C GLU A 107 -14.61 -4.76 6.02
N ALA A 108 -15.21 -5.65 5.21
CA ALA A 108 -14.78 -7.04 5.05
C ALA A 108 -13.44 -7.16 4.28
N ILE A 109 -13.22 -6.29 3.29
CA ILE A 109 -11.94 -6.19 2.56
C ILE A 109 -10.84 -5.61 3.46
N GLU A 110 -11.15 -4.62 4.29
CA GLU A 110 -10.21 -3.99 5.23
C GLU A 110 -9.91 -4.87 6.46
N SER A 111 -10.89 -5.64 6.95
CA SER A 111 -10.71 -6.55 8.11
C SER A 111 -10.07 -7.90 7.76
N SER A 112 -10.02 -8.28 6.48
CA SER A 112 -9.34 -9.49 6.00
C SER A 112 -7.82 -9.26 5.88
N SER A 113 -7.14 -9.18 7.02
CA SER A 113 -5.67 -9.02 7.10
C SER A 113 -4.86 -10.29 6.80
N ALA A 114 -5.51 -11.42 6.51
CA ALA A 114 -4.85 -12.62 6.00
C ALA A 114 -4.87 -12.62 4.46
N PRO A 115 -3.80 -13.07 3.78
CA PRO A 115 -3.87 -13.30 2.35
C PRO A 115 -5.05 -14.25 2.09
N ALA A 116 -6.00 -13.82 1.25
CA ALA A 116 -7.13 -14.63 0.84
C ALA A 116 -6.61 -15.84 0.03
N ALA A 117 -6.12 -16.83 0.75
CA ALA A 117 -5.72 -18.11 0.18
C ALA A 117 -7.01 -18.84 -0.20
N LEU A 118 -7.08 -19.29 -1.45
CA LEU A 118 -8.14 -20.20 -1.86
C LEU A 118 -8.14 -21.42 -0.93
N SER A 119 -9.32 -21.88 -0.54
CA SER A 119 -9.41 -23.13 0.21
C SER A 119 -8.80 -24.27 -0.61
N GLU A 120 -8.22 -25.27 0.04
CA GLU A 120 -7.63 -26.43 -0.65
C GLU A 120 -8.63 -27.12 -1.60
N ALA A 121 -9.92 -27.09 -1.23
CA ALA A 121 -11.02 -27.60 -2.06
C ALA A 121 -11.29 -26.73 -3.30
N ASP A 122 -11.13 -25.41 -3.21
CA ASP A 122 -11.24 -24.52 -4.37
C ASP A 122 -10.02 -24.67 -5.29
N LEU A 123 -8.81 -24.76 -4.74
CA LEU A 123 -7.60 -25.05 -5.52
C LEU A 123 -7.74 -26.35 -6.33
N ALA A 124 -8.13 -27.44 -5.66
CA ALA A 124 -8.33 -28.73 -6.32
C ALA A 124 -9.43 -28.69 -7.39
N ALA A 125 -10.52 -27.97 -7.15
CA ALA A 125 -11.58 -27.79 -8.15
C ALA A 125 -11.13 -26.92 -9.34
N GLY A 126 -10.29 -25.91 -9.10
CA GLY A 126 -9.66 -25.09 -10.12
C GLY A 126 -8.72 -25.89 -11.01
N ASP A 127 -7.82 -26.67 -10.42
CA ASP A 127 -6.86 -27.51 -11.15
C ASP A 127 -7.58 -28.55 -12.02
N GLU A 128 -8.62 -29.20 -11.50
CA GLU A 128 -9.40 -30.18 -12.25
C GLU A 128 -10.20 -29.54 -13.40
N TRP A 129 -10.74 -28.35 -13.19
CA TRP A 129 -11.42 -27.58 -14.24
C TRP A 129 -10.46 -27.17 -15.37
N VAL A 130 -9.24 -26.74 -15.03
CA VAL A 130 -8.18 -26.45 -16.01
C VAL A 130 -7.77 -27.72 -16.76
N ALA A 131 -7.55 -28.83 -16.07
CA ALA A 131 -7.21 -30.12 -16.68
C ALA A 131 -8.32 -30.66 -17.59
N ALA A 132 -9.59 -30.34 -17.29
CA ALA A 132 -10.75 -30.65 -18.11
C ALA A 132 -10.92 -29.71 -19.33
N GLY A 133 -9.93 -28.86 -19.63
CA GLY A 133 -9.99 -27.93 -20.75
C GLY A 133 -11.02 -26.82 -20.56
N PHE A 134 -11.25 -26.41 -19.31
CA PHE A 134 -12.26 -25.43 -18.91
C PHE A 134 -13.72 -25.87 -19.12
N ASP A 135 -14.00 -27.15 -19.39
CA ASP A 135 -15.36 -27.68 -19.42
C ASP A 135 -15.82 -28.14 -18.02
N VAL A 136 -16.71 -27.36 -17.42
CA VAL A 136 -17.31 -27.67 -16.09
C VAL A 136 -18.02 -29.02 -16.07
N ARG A 137 -18.55 -29.50 -17.20
CA ARG A 137 -19.25 -30.80 -17.27
C ARG A 137 -18.29 -31.98 -17.16
N ALA A 138 -17.04 -31.78 -17.55
CA ALA A 138 -16.00 -32.81 -17.49
C ALA A 138 -15.31 -32.89 -16.11
N VAL A 139 -15.62 -31.96 -15.19
CA VAL A 139 -15.19 -32.03 -13.79
C VAL A 139 -16.05 -33.04 -13.01
N SER A 140 -15.42 -33.74 -12.07
CA SER A 140 -16.07 -34.68 -11.15
C SER A 140 -17.28 -34.06 -10.43
N ASP A 141 -18.30 -34.90 -10.15
CA ASP A 141 -19.56 -34.46 -9.54
C ASP A 141 -19.36 -33.66 -8.24
N GLU A 142 -18.39 -34.07 -7.42
CA GLU A 142 -18.08 -33.46 -6.12
C GLU A 142 -17.53 -32.02 -6.25
N ARG A 143 -16.77 -31.73 -7.32
CA ARG A 143 -16.11 -30.42 -7.53
C ARG A 143 -16.80 -29.54 -8.55
N ARG A 144 -17.76 -30.08 -9.31
CA ARG A 144 -18.46 -29.37 -10.38
C ARG A 144 -19.07 -28.03 -9.94
N ALA A 145 -19.64 -27.96 -8.74
CA ALA A 145 -20.23 -26.72 -8.22
C ALA A 145 -19.18 -25.63 -7.98
N ARG A 146 -18.00 -25.99 -7.47
CA ARG A 146 -16.87 -25.05 -7.26
C ARG A 146 -16.26 -24.64 -8.58
N ALA A 147 -16.01 -25.59 -9.48
CA ALA A 147 -15.54 -25.32 -10.84
C ALA A 147 -16.50 -24.40 -11.62
N ALA A 148 -17.81 -24.56 -11.46
CA ALA A 148 -18.80 -23.66 -12.05
C ALA A 148 -18.66 -22.21 -11.55
N ARG A 149 -18.33 -22.01 -10.26
CA ARG A 149 -18.04 -20.67 -9.71
C ARG A 149 -16.76 -20.09 -10.29
N HIS A 150 -15.71 -20.90 -10.43
CA HIS A 150 -14.46 -20.47 -11.06
C HIS A 150 -14.67 -20.06 -12.53
N ALA A 151 -15.44 -20.85 -13.28
CA ALA A 151 -15.83 -20.53 -14.65
C ALA A 151 -16.65 -19.24 -14.73
N ALA A 152 -17.56 -19.01 -13.78
CA ALA A 152 -18.34 -17.79 -13.71
C ALA A 152 -17.44 -16.56 -13.46
N ILE A 153 -16.50 -16.64 -12.52
CA ILE A 153 -15.51 -15.58 -12.26
C ILE A 153 -14.64 -15.33 -13.49
N ALA A 154 -14.14 -16.39 -14.14
CA ALA A 154 -13.34 -16.28 -15.35
C ALA A 154 -14.11 -15.62 -16.50
N SER A 155 -15.39 -15.96 -16.69
CA SER A 155 -16.27 -15.36 -17.71
C SER A 155 -16.55 -13.86 -17.48
N LEU A 156 -16.30 -13.36 -16.26
CA LEU A 156 -16.41 -11.95 -15.93
C LEU A 156 -15.13 -11.18 -16.29
N LEU A 157 -13.97 -11.86 -16.27
CA LEU A 157 -12.69 -11.32 -16.73
C LEU A 157 -12.59 -11.33 -18.27
N ASP A 158 -13.23 -12.30 -18.92
CA ASP A 158 -13.46 -12.30 -20.36
C ASP A 158 -14.56 -11.27 -20.71
N GLY A 159 -14.18 -9.99 -20.76
CA GLY A 159 -15.03 -8.90 -21.23
C GLY A 159 -15.61 -9.18 -22.63
N PRO A 160 -16.67 -8.46 -23.06
CA PRO A 160 -17.17 -8.56 -24.42
C PRO A 160 -16.16 -7.90 -25.38
N HIS A 161 -15.05 -8.58 -25.63
CA HIS A 161 -14.34 -8.42 -26.88
C HIS A 161 -15.32 -8.92 -27.93
N GLY A 162 -16.00 -7.96 -28.59
CA GLY A 162 -16.86 -8.24 -29.72
C GLY A 162 -16.15 -9.24 -30.60
N SER A 163 -16.85 -10.33 -30.93
CA SER A 163 -16.39 -11.46 -31.72
C SER A 163 -15.28 -11.09 -32.70
N TYR A 164 -14.04 -11.08 -32.21
CA TYR A 164 -12.97 -11.63 -32.99
C TYR A 164 -13.43 -13.08 -33.05
N GLU A 165 -13.88 -13.49 -34.23
CA GLU A 165 -13.68 -14.87 -34.62
C GLU A 165 -12.26 -15.19 -34.15
N VAL A 166 -12.19 -15.92 -33.04
CA VAL A 166 -11.01 -16.66 -32.66
C VAL A 166 -10.81 -17.50 -33.90
N ARG A 167 -9.91 -17.05 -34.78
CA ARG A 167 -9.52 -17.78 -35.96
C ARG A 167 -9.15 -19.15 -35.40
N GLY A 168 -9.98 -20.15 -35.68
CA GLY A 168 -9.63 -21.55 -35.46
C GLY A 168 -8.22 -21.79 -35.99
N GLU A 169 -7.86 -21.08 -37.07
CA GLU A 169 -6.51 -21.00 -37.62
C GLU A 169 -5.39 -20.69 -36.62
N LEU A 170 -5.54 -19.85 -35.59
CA LEU A 170 -4.43 -19.47 -34.69
C LEU A 170 -4.24 -20.46 -33.54
N ALA A 171 -5.34 -20.95 -32.96
CA ALA A 171 -5.31 -22.04 -32.01
C ALA A 171 -4.89 -23.36 -32.69
N GLU A 172 -5.39 -23.62 -33.90
CA GLU A 172 -5.05 -24.80 -34.71
C GLU A 172 -3.63 -24.70 -35.28
N ARG A 173 -3.12 -23.50 -35.60
CA ARG A 173 -1.72 -23.31 -36.00
C ARG A 173 -0.78 -23.43 -34.83
N THR A 174 -1.15 -22.95 -33.64
CA THR A 174 -0.37 -23.16 -32.42
C THR A 174 -0.38 -24.64 -32.01
N ALA A 175 -1.53 -25.31 -32.07
CA ALA A 175 -1.63 -26.75 -31.82
C ALA A 175 -0.84 -27.57 -32.85
N ARG A 176 -0.92 -27.22 -34.15
CA ARG A 176 -0.07 -27.85 -35.19
C ARG A 176 1.41 -27.57 -34.99
N LEU A 177 1.78 -26.41 -34.47
CA LEU A 177 3.18 -26.05 -34.22
C LEU A 177 3.73 -26.82 -33.00
N ILE A 178 2.92 -27.01 -31.97
CA ILE A 178 3.25 -27.88 -30.82
C ILE A 178 3.37 -29.34 -31.28
N ASP A 179 2.40 -29.86 -32.05
CA ASP A 179 2.41 -31.22 -32.60
C ASP A 179 3.60 -31.44 -33.58
N LEU A 180 4.03 -30.39 -34.31
CA LEU A 180 5.25 -30.42 -35.14
C LEU A 180 6.55 -30.43 -34.32
N VAL A 181 6.60 -29.72 -33.19
CA VAL A 181 7.76 -29.71 -32.29
C VAL A 181 7.85 -31.03 -31.52
N GLU A 182 6.71 -31.57 -31.10
CA GLU A 182 6.63 -32.83 -30.35
C GLU A 182 6.96 -34.04 -31.23
N ARG A 183 6.47 -34.06 -32.49
CA ARG A 183 6.90 -35.06 -33.49
C ARG A 183 8.33 -34.88 -33.97
N GLY A 184 8.91 -33.68 -33.86
CA GLY A 184 10.32 -33.43 -34.14
C GLY A 184 11.26 -33.91 -33.03
N SER A 185 10.72 -34.24 -31.85
CA SER A 185 11.50 -34.58 -30.65
C SER A 185 11.63 -36.09 -30.40
N SER A 186 10.87 -36.92 -31.12
CA SER A 186 10.86 -38.38 -30.96
C SER A 186 11.16 -39.09 -32.28
N ASP A 187 12.36 -39.67 -32.37
CA ASP A 187 12.76 -40.75 -33.30
C ASP A 187 12.39 -40.61 -34.79
N ASP A 188 13.18 -39.86 -35.55
CA ASP A 188 13.88 -40.39 -36.73
C ASP A 188 14.80 -39.33 -37.34
N ALA A 189 16.12 -39.50 -37.15
CA ALA A 189 17.14 -38.65 -37.74
C ALA A 189 17.30 -38.95 -39.24
N THR A 190 16.33 -38.52 -40.05
CA THR A 190 16.54 -38.40 -41.50
C THR A 190 17.17 -37.03 -41.78
N PRO A 191 18.39 -36.98 -42.36
CA PRO A 191 19.07 -35.72 -42.60
C PRO A 191 18.34 -34.95 -43.70
N ILE A 192 17.58 -33.93 -43.30
CA ILE A 192 16.91 -33.02 -44.22
C ILE A 192 18.00 -32.35 -45.08
N PRO A 193 17.99 -32.49 -46.42
CA PRO A 193 18.95 -31.84 -47.29
C PRO A 193 18.73 -30.33 -47.19
N ILE A 194 19.67 -29.65 -46.54
CA ILE A 194 19.70 -28.19 -46.44
C ILE A 194 19.99 -27.66 -47.84
N SER A 195 18.94 -27.43 -48.63
CA SER A 195 19.01 -26.70 -49.89
C SER A 195 19.42 -25.25 -49.62
N ARG A 196 20.73 -25.00 -49.64
CA ARG A 196 21.36 -23.68 -49.67
C ARG A 196 21.03 -23.02 -51.01
N GLY A 197 19.91 -22.31 -51.08
CA GLY A 197 19.57 -21.49 -52.23
C GLY A 197 18.38 -20.59 -51.94
N GLU A 198 18.62 -19.27 -51.92
CA GLU A 198 17.63 -18.22 -52.21
C GLU A 198 16.56 -17.80 -51.17
N ARG A 199 16.77 -17.96 -49.84
CA ARG A 199 15.80 -17.44 -48.83
C ARG A 199 16.37 -16.63 -47.65
N LEU A 200 17.47 -15.89 -47.83
CA LEU A 200 17.99 -15.00 -46.78
C LEU A 200 17.12 -13.76 -46.52
N ARG A 201 16.19 -13.38 -47.43
CA ARG A 201 15.26 -12.26 -47.22
C ARG A 201 14.05 -12.58 -46.34
N GLY A 202 13.69 -13.86 -46.16
CA GLY A 202 12.57 -14.27 -45.30
C GLY A 202 12.91 -14.26 -43.81
N ARG A 203 14.16 -14.58 -43.46
CA ARG A 203 14.61 -14.70 -42.06
C ARG A 203 14.69 -13.38 -41.30
N PHE A 204 14.86 -12.25 -41.99
CA PHE A 204 14.89 -10.94 -41.35
C PHE A 204 13.53 -10.60 -40.72
N TRP A 205 12.42 -10.90 -41.40
CA TRP A 205 11.08 -10.66 -40.89
C TRP A 205 10.75 -11.53 -39.68
N ASP A 206 11.23 -12.78 -39.65
CA ASP A 206 11.07 -13.64 -38.48
C ASP A 206 11.84 -13.09 -37.26
N VAL A 207 13.07 -12.59 -37.46
CA VAL A 207 13.84 -11.95 -36.39
C VAL A 207 13.14 -10.69 -35.90
N VAL A 208 12.59 -9.87 -36.80
CA VAL A 208 11.81 -8.68 -36.44
C VAL A 208 10.55 -9.04 -35.67
N ALA A 209 9.83 -10.09 -36.07
CA ALA A 209 8.62 -10.54 -35.38
C ALA A 209 8.93 -11.05 -33.96
N VAL A 210 10.00 -11.84 -33.79
CA VAL A 210 10.45 -12.30 -32.47
C VAL A 210 10.90 -11.13 -31.59
N ALA A 211 11.67 -10.19 -32.14
CA ALA A 211 12.08 -9.00 -31.41
C ALA A 211 10.88 -8.15 -30.97
N ALA A 212 9.90 -7.94 -31.85
CA ALA A 212 8.67 -7.24 -31.53
C ALA A 212 7.87 -7.94 -30.41
N LEU A 213 7.77 -9.28 -30.46
CA LEU A 213 7.12 -10.06 -29.40
C LEU A 213 7.83 -9.88 -28.05
N ILE A 214 9.16 -9.92 -28.02
CA ILE A 214 9.94 -9.72 -26.80
C ILE A 214 9.72 -8.31 -26.24
N VAL A 215 9.71 -7.28 -27.09
CA VAL A 215 9.46 -5.89 -26.67
C VAL A 215 8.07 -5.73 -26.06
N VAL A 216 7.05 -6.34 -26.68
CA VAL A 216 5.67 -6.33 -26.14
C VAL A 216 5.57 -7.12 -24.83
N ALA A 217 6.25 -8.27 -24.73
CA ALA A 217 6.26 -9.03 -23.49
C ALA A 217 6.96 -8.26 -22.35
N ALA A 218 8.11 -7.63 -22.64
CA ALA A 218 8.86 -6.83 -21.68
C ALA A 218 8.08 -5.60 -21.20
N SER A 219 7.31 -4.94 -22.09
CA SER A 219 6.53 -3.75 -21.72
C SER A 219 5.39 -4.05 -20.75
N VAL A 220 4.79 -5.24 -20.84
CA VAL A 220 3.73 -5.68 -19.91
C VAL A 220 4.31 -6.27 -18.62
N MET A 221 5.44 -6.99 -18.71
CA MET A 221 6.06 -7.63 -17.54
C MET A 221 6.66 -6.60 -16.56
N TRP A 222 7.21 -5.50 -17.08
CA TRP A 222 7.92 -4.52 -16.26
C TRP A 222 7.05 -3.86 -15.16
N PRO A 223 5.84 -3.33 -15.45
CA PRO A 223 4.96 -2.79 -14.42
C PRO A 223 4.57 -3.80 -13.34
N VAL A 224 4.37 -5.07 -13.71
CA VAL A 224 4.03 -6.15 -12.76
C VAL A 224 5.18 -6.39 -11.80
N MET A 225 6.41 -6.49 -12.30
CA MET A 225 7.60 -6.66 -11.46
C MET A 225 7.83 -5.43 -10.54
N ALA A 226 7.57 -4.22 -11.03
CA ALA A 226 7.65 -3.01 -10.22
C ALA A 226 6.61 -3.02 -9.08
N GLY A 227 5.37 -3.44 -9.37
CA GLY A 227 4.31 -3.60 -8.36
C GLY A 227 4.65 -4.65 -7.31
N MET A 228 5.20 -5.81 -7.72
CA MET A 228 5.64 -6.86 -6.81
C MET A 228 6.74 -6.38 -5.86
N ARG A 229 7.69 -5.58 -6.35
CA ARG A 229 8.74 -5.00 -5.49
C ARG A 229 8.17 -4.04 -4.47
N GLN A 230 7.24 -3.16 -4.87
CA GLN A 230 6.59 -2.24 -3.95
C GLN A 230 5.82 -2.99 -2.85
N TRP A 231 5.13 -4.07 -3.22
CA TRP A 231 4.43 -4.94 -2.27
C TRP A 231 5.39 -5.65 -1.30
N ASP A 232 6.51 -6.19 -1.78
CA ASP A 232 7.53 -6.79 -0.89
C ASP A 232 8.10 -5.76 0.10
N LEU A 233 8.33 -4.53 -0.35
CA LEU A 233 8.79 -3.43 0.53
C LEU A 233 7.74 -3.07 1.59
N SER A 234 6.46 -2.99 1.24
CA SER A 234 5.39 -2.69 2.20
C SER A 234 5.22 -3.83 3.21
N VAL A 235 5.17 -5.10 2.76
CA VAL A 235 5.05 -6.26 3.65
C VAL A 235 6.20 -6.33 4.67
N ARG A 236 7.43 -6.04 4.24
CA ARG A 236 8.59 -6.01 5.14
C ARG A 236 8.53 -4.83 6.12
N CYS A 237 8.08 -3.65 5.67
CA CYS A 237 7.84 -2.51 6.54
C CYS A 237 6.80 -2.86 7.62
N ALA A 238 5.67 -3.45 7.22
CA ALA A 238 4.63 -3.93 8.14
C ALA A 238 5.18 -4.94 9.16
N SER A 239 6.00 -5.90 8.73
CA SER A 239 6.65 -6.86 9.62
C SER A 239 7.59 -6.19 10.62
N ASN A 240 8.36 -5.18 10.19
CA ASN A 240 9.20 -4.38 11.08
C ASN A 240 8.37 -3.59 12.10
N MET A 241 7.22 -3.04 11.71
CA MET A 241 6.29 -2.40 12.64
C MET A 241 5.70 -3.40 13.65
N GLN A 242 5.34 -4.62 13.25
CA GLN A 242 4.86 -5.65 14.18
C GLN A 242 5.95 -6.08 15.19
N MET A 243 7.20 -6.18 14.75
CA MET A 243 8.34 -6.39 15.67
C MET A 243 8.50 -5.21 16.62
N THR A 244 8.28 -3.99 16.15
CA THR A 244 8.29 -2.78 16.99
C THR A 244 7.15 -2.79 18.01
N ALA A 245 5.95 -3.23 17.62
CA ALA A 245 4.80 -3.39 18.52
C ALA A 245 5.10 -4.37 19.66
N SER A 246 5.75 -5.49 19.33
CA SER A 246 6.16 -6.49 20.30
C SER A 246 7.20 -5.92 21.27
N ALA A 247 8.14 -5.12 20.78
CA ALA A 247 9.14 -4.43 21.60
C ALA A 247 8.52 -3.35 22.51
N LEU A 248 7.56 -2.58 22.00
CA LEU A 248 6.78 -1.62 22.78
C LEU A 248 5.99 -2.32 23.89
N SER A 249 5.35 -3.45 23.58
CA SER A 249 4.62 -4.25 24.56
C SER A 249 5.54 -4.80 25.66
N ALA A 250 6.72 -5.29 25.29
CA ALA A 250 7.72 -5.77 26.24
C ALA A 250 8.24 -4.63 27.13
N TYR A 251 8.55 -3.47 26.56
CA TYR A 251 8.92 -2.27 27.31
C TYR A 251 7.81 -1.85 28.28
N ALA A 252 6.57 -1.75 27.79
CA ALA A 252 5.41 -1.39 28.60
C ALA A 252 5.24 -2.35 29.78
N GLY A 253 5.45 -3.66 29.58
CA GLY A 253 5.44 -4.65 30.66
C GLY A 253 6.44 -4.36 31.79
N ASP A 254 7.64 -3.90 31.44
CA ASP A 254 8.70 -3.58 32.40
C ASP A 254 8.52 -2.20 33.05
N PHE A 255 7.87 -1.26 32.36
CA PHE A 255 7.77 0.15 32.76
C PHE A 255 6.34 0.59 33.15
N GLN A 256 5.56 -0.31 33.77
CA GLN A 256 4.22 0.00 34.28
C GLN A 256 3.30 0.60 33.21
N ASP A 257 3.33 -0.01 32.02
CA ASP A 257 2.55 0.37 30.84
C ASP A 257 2.93 1.72 30.22
N LEU A 258 4.06 2.31 30.62
CA LEU A 258 4.56 3.54 30.02
C LEU A 258 5.20 3.25 28.65
N MET A 259 4.96 4.18 27.73
CA MET A 259 5.65 4.22 26.44
C MET A 259 7.11 4.68 26.60
N PRO A 260 8.02 4.27 25.71
CA PRO A 260 9.43 4.66 25.76
C PRO A 260 9.63 6.18 25.82
N VAL A 261 10.44 6.62 26.79
CA VAL A 261 10.90 8.00 26.97
C VAL A 261 12.39 7.98 27.33
N ALA A 262 13.22 8.71 26.59
CA ALA A 262 14.65 8.78 26.85
C ALA A 262 15.00 9.83 27.92
N VAL A 263 14.29 10.95 27.93
CA VAL A 263 14.45 12.04 28.90
C VAL A 263 13.08 12.54 29.34
N ALA A 264 12.78 12.40 30.63
CA ALA A 264 11.59 12.97 31.23
C ALA A 264 11.71 14.50 31.23
N SER A 265 11.11 15.16 30.24
CA SER A 265 11.12 16.62 30.12
C SER A 265 9.72 17.15 29.83
N LEU A 266 9.41 18.33 30.38
CA LEU A 266 8.15 19.04 30.12
C LEU A 266 8.09 19.61 28.68
N GLY A 267 9.22 19.67 27.98
CA GLY A 267 9.33 20.07 26.58
C GLY A 267 10.73 19.79 26.03
N PRO A 268 10.95 19.86 24.71
CA PRO A 268 12.28 19.64 24.16
C PRO A 268 13.24 20.76 24.62
N ALA A 269 14.48 20.39 24.98
CA ALA A 269 15.53 21.37 25.30
C ALA A 269 16.01 22.16 24.06
N GLY A 270 15.62 21.71 22.86
CA GLY A 270 15.92 22.28 21.55
C GLY A 270 14.75 22.07 20.60
N ARG A 271 15.01 21.78 19.32
CA ARG A 271 13.94 21.27 18.45
C ARG A 271 13.77 19.79 18.67
N TRP A 272 12.54 19.30 18.75
CA TRP A 272 12.28 17.86 18.97
C TRP A 272 12.76 16.99 17.80
N TRP A 273 13.18 17.54 16.66
CA TRP A 273 13.81 16.82 15.55
C TRP A 273 15.34 17.00 15.46
N ASP A 274 15.99 17.62 16.45
CA ASP A 274 17.45 17.82 16.45
C ASP A 274 18.18 16.52 16.84
N VAL A 275 18.14 15.53 15.94
CA VAL A 275 18.70 14.18 16.12
C VAL A 275 20.18 14.22 16.46
N ASN A 276 20.58 13.51 17.50
CA ASN A 276 21.98 13.48 17.94
C ASN A 276 22.35 12.19 18.67
N ALA A 277 23.23 11.39 18.07
CA ALA A 277 23.67 10.12 18.65
C ALA A 277 24.25 10.19 20.07
N THR A 278 24.71 11.35 20.54
CA THR A 278 25.31 11.51 21.88
C THR A 278 24.38 12.16 22.91
N ARG A 279 23.30 12.81 22.47
CA ARG A 279 22.40 13.56 23.34
C ARG A 279 20.93 13.21 23.02
N PRO A 280 20.20 12.57 23.95
CA PRO A 280 18.81 12.19 23.72
C PRO A 280 17.87 13.40 23.90
N VAL A 281 17.93 14.34 22.95
CA VAL A 281 17.11 15.56 22.96
C VAL A 281 16.00 15.56 21.91
N ALA A 282 16.12 14.71 20.88
CA ALA A 282 15.11 14.54 19.84
C ALA A 282 14.03 13.55 20.29
N ASN A 283 12.84 13.64 19.69
CA ASN A 283 11.75 12.69 19.93
C ASN A 283 12.15 11.27 19.50
N SER A 284 13.01 11.14 18.48
CA SER A 284 13.61 9.88 18.04
C SER A 284 14.31 9.12 19.15
N SER A 285 15.02 9.82 20.04
CA SER A 285 15.69 9.17 21.16
C SER A 285 14.73 8.38 22.07
N ASN A 286 13.46 8.80 22.17
CA ASN A 286 12.42 8.08 22.89
C ASN A 286 12.18 6.69 22.26
N LEU A 287 11.99 6.61 20.95
CA LEU A 287 11.85 5.34 20.24
C LEU A 287 13.16 4.52 20.26
N TYR A 288 14.32 5.17 20.13
CA TYR A 288 15.63 4.54 20.19
C TYR A 288 15.93 3.86 21.53
N THR A 289 15.20 4.24 22.59
CA THR A 289 15.25 3.57 23.90
C THR A 289 14.93 2.08 23.79
N LEU A 290 14.10 1.65 22.84
CA LEU A 290 13.85 0.23 22.58
C LEU A 290 15.11 -0.52 22.14
N VAL A 291 15.95 0.11 21.31
CA VAL A 291 17.21 -0.48 20.85
C VAL A 291 18.23 -0.50 21.98
N ARG A 292 18.38 0.62 22.68
CA ARG A 292 19.27 0.75 23.84
C ARG A 292 18.93 -0.21 24.98
N GLY A 293 17.64 -0.39 25.24
CA GLY A 293 17.13 -1.29 26.28
C GLY A 293 17.20 -2.77 25.88
N GLY A 294 17.56 -3.08 24.62
CA GLY A 294 17.62 -4.45 24.13
C GLY A 294 16.26 -5.08 23.83
N TYR A 295 15.18 -4.29 23.80
CA TYR A 295 13.83 -4.75 23.44
C TYR A 295 13.71 -5.05 21.94
N THR A 296 14.51 -4.38 21.12
CA THR A 296 14.57 -4.62 19.68
C THR A 296 15.96 -4.30 19.10
N LYS A 297 16.15 -4.59 17.81
CA LYS A 297 17.36 -4.23 17.06
C LYS A 297 17.06 -3.09 16.10
N ALA A 298 18.08 -2.30 15.75
CA ALA A 298 17.93 -1.19 14.80
C ALA A 298 17.26 -1.57 13.45
N PRO A 299 17.52 -2.75 12.83
CA PRO A 299 16.80 -3.20 11.63
C PRO A 299 15.27 -3.25 11.78
N SER A 300 14.77 -3.55 12.97
CA SER A 300 13.32 -3.61 13.22
C SER A 300 12.69 -2.21 13.24
N LEU A 301 13.49 -1.16 13.44
CA LEU A 301 13.10 0.26 13.33
C LEU A 301 13.46 0.87 11.96
N ALA A 302 13.82 0.04 10.98
CA ALA A 302 14.18 0.47 9.64
C ALA A 302 13.10 0.08 8.63
N CYS A 303 12.59 1.02 7.84
CA CYS A 303 11.75 0.72 6.70
C CYS A 303 12.67 0.38 5.52
N PRO A 304 12.49 -0.74 4.80
CA PRO A 304 13.27 -1.05 3.60
C PRO A 304 13.15 0.00 2.49
N GLY A 305 12.08 0.80 2.51
CA GLY A 305 11.87 1.93 1.62
C GLY A 305 12.69 3.18 1.97
N ASN A 306 13.31 3.23 3.14
CA ASN A 306 14.27 4.27 3.50
C ASN A 306 15.71 3.80 3.19
N PRO A 307 16.35 4.28 2.12
CA PRO A 307 17.67 3.80 1.69
C PRO A 307 18.78 4.16 2.68
N THR A 308 18.58 5.15 3.53
CA THR A 308 19.55 5.61 4.54
C THR A 308 19.29 5.04 5.93
N ALA A 309 18.31 4.15 6.09
CA ALA A 309 17.93 3.61 7.39
C ALA A 309 19.11 2.92 8.11
N ALA A 310 19.26 3.19 9.40
CA ALA A 310 20.28 2.53 10.21
C ALA A 310 19.92 1.07 10.45
N VAL A 311 20.56 0.16 9.72
CA VAL A 311 20.44 -1.30 9.93
C VAL A 311 21.40 -1.83 11.00
N THR A 312 22.39 -1.06 11.41
CA THR A 312 23.30 -1.46 12.49
C THR A 312 23.56 -0.24 13.37
N PRO A 313 23.43 -0.37 14.71
CA PRO A 313 23.88 0.68 15.60
C PRO A 313 25.35 0.97 15.34
N ALA A 314 25.60 2.22 14.98
CA ALA A 314 26.92 2.82 14.81
C ALA A 314 27.90 2.55 15.96
N ASP A 315 27.36 2.66 17.16
CA ASP A 315 28.06 2.70 18.43
C ASP A 315 27.10 2.11 19.47
N PRO A 316 27.50 1.07 20.25
CA PRO A 316 26.69 0.54 21.34
C PRO A 316 26.33 1.60 22.40
N ALA A 317 27.10 2.68 22.53
CA ALA A 317 26.84 3.77 23.45
C ALA A 317 25.89 4.85 22.88
N ALA A 318 25.48 4.74 21.62
CA ALA A 318 24.59 5.70 20.98
C ALA A 318 23.28 5.86 21.77
N GLN A 319 22.89 7.11 21.98
CA GLN A 319 21.67 7.50 22.66
C GLN A 319 20.51 7.73 21.69
N ASP A 320 20.80 7.82 20.39
CA ASP A 320 19.90 8.16 19.30
C ASP A 320 20.53 7.75 17.94
N TRP A 321 19.81 7.95 16.83
CA TRP A 321 20.36 7.85 15.47
C TRP A 321 21.46 8.91 15.20
N ARG A 322 22.28 8.70 14.17
CA ARG A 322 23.35 9.66 13.81
C ARG A 322 22.81 10.90 13.12
N SER A 323 21.74 10.74 12.36
CA SER A 323 21.10 11.82 11.62
C SER A 323 19.61 11.53 11.42
N LEU A 324 18.87 12.58 11.08
CA LEU A 324 17.46 12.49 10.72
C LEU A 324 17.21 11.56 9.52
N ASP A 325 18.19 11.38 8.65
CA ASP A 325 18.09 10.53 7.46
C ASP A 325 18.05 9.04 7.77
N GLU A 326 18.61 8.63 8.90
CA GLU A 326 18.61 7.24 9.33
C GLU A 326 17.27 6.78 9.92
N ILE A 327 16.38 7.72 10.24
CA ILE A 327 15.11 7.45 10.91
C ILE A 327 14.05 7.09 9.88
N SER A 328 13.47 5.90 10.04
CA SER A 328 12.42 5.42 9.13
C SER A 328 11.01 5.66 9.64
N TYR A 329 10.83 5.85 10.94
CA TYR A 329 9.52 5.96 11.55
C TYR A 329 9.40 7.24 12.37
N SER A 330 8.24 7.90 12.28
CA SER A 330 7.89 9.03 13.12
C SER A 330 7.04 8.55 14.28
N TYR A 331 7.47 8.87 15.48
CA TYR A 331 6.90 8.40 16.74
C TYR A 331 6.04 9.49 17.37
N GLN A 332 5.06 9.10 18.17
CA GLN A 332 4.24 10.05 18.90
C GLN A 332 5.13 10.98 19.72
N LEU A 333 4.88 12.29 19.64
CA LEU A 333 5.60 13.25 20.44
C LEU A 333 5.33 12.98 21.93
N MET A 334 6.40 12.66 22.66
CA MET A 334 6.33 12.32 24.09
C MET A 334 6.43 13.55 25.02
N TYR A 335 6.48 14.76 24.45
CA TYR A 335 6.48 16.03 25.17
C TYR A 335 5.05 16.50 25.45
N GLY A 336 4.85 17.38 26.45
CA GLY A 336 3.51 17.92 26.77
C GLY A 336 2.92 17.44 28.11
N GLY A 337 3.72 16.82 28.98
CA GLY A 337 3.43 16.69 30.41
C GLY A 337 2.55 15.52 30.85
N GLN A 338 1.92 14.79 29.93
CA GLN A 338 1.16 13.58 30.26
C GLN A 338 1.93 12.32 29.81
N PRO A 339 2.24 11.38 30.71
CA PRO A 339 2.84 10.11 30.32
C PRO A 339 1.93 9.36 29.34
N ARG A 340 2.48 8.90 28.20
CA ARG A 340 1.73 8.05 27.26
C ARG A 340 1.80 6.61 27.71
N ARG A 341 0.69 5.91 27.58
CA ARG A 341 0.56 4.49 27.90
C ARG A 341 0.38 3.66 26.65
N TRP A 342 0.96 2.47 26.65
CA TRP A 342 0.82 1.52 25.56
C TRP A 342 -0.58 0.93 25.56
N SER A 343 -1.00 0.35 26.70
CA SER A 343 -2.38 -0.06 26.89
C SER A 343 -3.24 1.19 27.09
N ASN A 344 -4.06 1.46 26.08
CA ASN A 344 -5.06 2.51 26.16
C ASN A 344 -6.43 1.91 25.85
N SER A 345 -7.49 2.44 26.47
CA SER A 345 -8.85 2.01 26.19
C SER A 345 -9.28 2.33 24.75
N GLU A 346 -8.62 3.30 24.12
CA GLU A 346 -8.84 3.68 22.74
C GLU A 346 -7.65 3.29 21.86
N ARG A 347 -7.95 2.68 20.72
CA ARG A 347 -7.01 2.38 19.65
C ARG A 347 -6.47 3.69 19.08
N ARG A 348 -5.16 3.95 19.23
CA ARG A 348 -4.52 5.18 18.76
C ARG A 348 -3.26 4.88 17.97
N LEU A 349 -2.99 5.68 16.95
CA LEU A 349 -1.76 5.61 16.19
C LEU A 349 -0.59 6.15 17.03
N VAL A 350 0.47 5.36 17.19
CA VAL A 350 1.65 5.73 17.99
C VAL A 350 2.91 5.93 17.18
N LEU A 351 2.96 5.34 15.98
CA LEU A 351 4.13 5.32 15.13
C LEU A 351 3.63 5.23 13.69
N ALA A 352 4.25 5.95 12.78
CA ALA A 352 3.99 5.83 11.35
C ALA A 352 5.31 5.88 10.58
N ASP A 353 5.27 5.64 9.27
CA ASP A 353 6.42 5.92 8.43
C ASP A 353 6.89 7.38 8.53
N ARG A 354 8.11 7.63 8.06
CA ARG A 354 8.81 8.90 8.18
C ARG A 354 7.96 10.09 7.73
N SER A 355 7.86 11.12 8.58
CA SER A 355 7.11 12.35 8.30
C SER A 355 7.78 13.19 7.18
N PRO A 356 7.10 13.47 6.06
CA PRO A 356 7.60 14.38 5.02
C PRO A 356 7.62 15.84 5.49
N ALA A 357 6.67 16.23 6.35
CA ALA A 357 6.52 17.60 6.83
C ALA A 357 7.79 18.09 7.55
N VAL A 358 8.40 17.22 8.37
CA VAL A 358 9.63 17.54 9.10
C VAL A 358 10.83 17.61 8.17
N LEU A 359 10.92 16.74 7.16
CA LEU A 359 12.02 16.80 6.19
C LEU A 359 12.04 18.11 5.41
N ARG A 360 10.87 18.58 5.00
CA ARG A 360 10.71 19.89 4.35
C ARG A 360 11.07 21.02 5.31
N ALA A 361 10.54 21.00 6.54
CA ALA A 361 10.81 22.03 7.54
C ALA A 361 12.31 22.17 7.85
N VAL A 362 13.04 21.05 7.99
CA VAL A 362 14.48 21.04 8.24
C VAL A 362 15.28 21.62 7.08
N ARG A 363 14.81 21.43 5.83
CA ARG A 363 15.39 22.03 4.62
C ARG A 363 15.02 23.50 4.43
N GLY A 364 14.20 24.08 5.30
CA GLY A 364 13.64 25.42 5.13
C GLY A 364 12.59 25.50 4.02
N GLU A 365 12.11 24.36 3.53
CA GLU A 365 10.99 24.28 2.60
C GLU A 365 9.67 24.41 3.37
N ARG A 366 8.61 24.79 2.64
CA ARG A 366 7.26 24.82 3.22
C ARG A 366 6.77 23.38 3.41
N PRO A 367 6.37 22.97 4.63
CA PRO A 367 5.71 21.70 4.83
C PRO A 367 4.44 21.64 4.00
N VAL A 368 4.29 20.58 3.21
CA VAL A 368 3.00 20.26 2.59
C VAL A 368 2.20 19.51 3.65
N ALA A 369 1.09 20.11 4.06
CA ALA A 369 0.22 19.51 5.04
C ALA A 369 -0.23 18.14 4.52
N CYS A 370 -0.11 17.11 5.36
CA CYS A 370 -0.71 15.81 5.12
C CYS A 370 -0.24 15.12 3.82
N GLU A 371 1.03 15.32 3.46
CA GLU A 371 1.72 14.52 2.44
C GLU A 371 2.02 13.11 2.98
N ASN A 372 1.94 12.10 2.11
CA ASN A 372 2.28 10.72 2.45
C ASN A 372 3.80 10.53 2.65
N SER A 373 4.17 9.47 3.36
CA SER A 373 5.57 9.21 3.66
C SER A 373 6.43 8.99 2.40
N PRO A 374 7.67 9.51 2.36
CA PRO A 374 8.62 9.21 1.29
C PRO A 374 9.10 7.75 1.31
N ASN A 375 8.94 7.01 2.42
CA ASN A 375 9.34 5.60 2.52
C ASN A 375 8.71 4.73 1.44
N HIS A 376 7.50 5.09 1.00
CA HIS A 376 6.77 4.36 -0.04
C HIS A 376 6.44 5.26 -1.24
N HIS A 377 7.33 6.19 -1.57
CA HIS A 377 7.21 7.06 -2.74
C HIS A 377 5.91 7.88 -2.76
N GLY A 378 5.35 8.22 -1.59
CA GLY A 378 4.10 8.98 -1.47
C GLY A 378 2.82 8.17 -1.74
N ALA A 379 2.91 6.86 -1.99
CA ALA A 379 1.73 6.01 -2.21
C ALA A 379 0.87 5.80 -0.95
N GLY A 380 1.45 6.03 0.23
CA GLY A 380 0.85 5.80 1.54
C GLY A 380 1.94 5.56 2.58
N GLN A 381 1.54 5.06 3.74
CA GLN A 381 2.43 4.73 4.84
C GLN A 381 1.85 3.62 5.70
N HIS A 382 2.70 2.89 6.41
CA HIS A 382 2.27 2.10 7.54
C HIS A 382 2.06 2.97 8.78
N GLY A 383 1.04 2.61 9.55
CA GLY A 383 0.76 3.11 10.88
C GLY A 383 0.67 1.97 11.88
N LEU A 384 1.29 2.12 13.04
CA LEU A 384 1.23 1.20 14.17
C LEU A 384 0.38 1.79 15.29
N PHE A 385 -0.56 1.00 15.78
CA PHE A 385 -1.52 1.40 16.79
C PHE A 385 -1.23 0.79 18.17
N THR A 386 -1.83 1.35 19.22
CA THR A 386 -1.69 0.91 20.62
C THR A 386 -2.15 -0.52 20.90
N ASP A 387 -2.98 -1.09 20.03
CA ASP A 387 -3.40 -2.50 20.09
C ASP A 387 -2.35 -3.46 19.47
N GLY A 388 -1.25 -2.91 18.96
CA GLY A 388 -0.18 -3.62 18.27
C GLY A 388 -0.44 -3.91 16.79
N SER A 389 -1.58 -3.50 16.23
CA SER A 389 -1.87 -3.63 14.81
C SER A 389 -1.02 -2.67 13.98
N ALA A 390 -0.50 -3.17 12.86
CA ALA A 390 0.17 -2.37 11.85
C ALA A 390 -0.68 -2.38 10.58
N GLU A 391 -1.10 -1.21 10.12
CA GLU A 391 -2.02 -1.05 8.99
C GLU A 391 -1.43 -0.15 7.92
N TRP A 392 -1.90 -0.29 6.68
CA TRP A 392 -1.58 0.62 5.60
C TRP A 392 -2.57 1.80 5.59
N LEU A 393 -2.05 3.01 5.64
CA LEU A 393 -2.78 4.26 5.53
C LEU A 393 -2.51 4.85 4.13
N SER A 394 -3.55 4.99 3.33
CA SER A 394 -3.48 5.61 1.99
C SER A 394 -3.26 7.13 2.05
N ALA A 395 -3.58 7.74 3.19
CA ALA A 395 -3.41 9.15 3.48
C ALA A 395 -3.00 9.33 4.95
N PRO A 396 -2.34 10.43 5.35
CA PRO A 396 -1.81 10.59 6.71
C PRO A 396 -2.87 11.17 7.65
N PHE A 397 -4.06 10.56 7.62
CA PHE A 397 -5.21 10.94 8.42
C PHE A 397 -5.61 9.80 9.34
N VAL A 398 -6.04 10.16 10.55
CA VAL A 398 -6.73 9.26 11.47
C VAL A 398 -8.06 9.89 11.87
N THR A 399 -9.07 9.06 12.10
CA THR A 399 -10.35 9.53 12.63
C THR A 399 -10.18 9.90 14.10
N GLY A 400 -10.33 11.18 14.44
CA GLY A 400 -10.32 11.66 15.81
C GLY A 400 -11.62 11.29 16.56
N GLN A 401 -11.64 11.50 17.88
CA GLN A 401 -12.82 11.26 18.74
C GLN A 401 -14.09 11.98 18.25
N GLU A 402 -13.96 13.12 17.56
CA GLU A 402 -15.09 13.92 17.05
C GLU A 402 -15.45 13.58 15.58
N SER A 403 -14.95 12.46 15.03
CA SER A 403 -15.12 12.07 13.62
C SER A 403 -14.51 13.05 12.60
N GLU A 404 -13.68 14.00 13.07
CA GLU A 404 -12.87 14.87 12.22
C GLU A 404 -11.59 14.12 11.80
N MET A 405 -11.14 14.31 10.56
CA MET A 405 -9.91 13.70 10.05
C MET A 405 -8.71 14.52 10.50
N ASP A 406 -7.90 13.95 11.40
CA ASP A 406 -6.71 14.60 11.94
C ASP A 406 -5.46 14.18 11.19
N CYS A 407 -4.68 15.17 10.78
CA CYS A 407 -3.43 14.98 10.07
C CYS A 407 -2.30 14.61 11.03
N ILE A 408 -1.74 13.41 10.90
CA ILE A 408 -0.81 12.83 11.88
C ILE A 408 0.54 13.57 11.98
N TRP A 409 0.85 14.46 11.03
CA TRP A 409 2.08 15.27 11.00
C TRP A 409 1.96 16.63 11.66
N LEU A 410 0.76 16.99 12.12
CA LEU A 410 0.45 18.30 12.66
C LEU A 410 -0.27 18.14 14.00
N PRO A 411 -0.05 19.03 14.97
CA PRO A 411 -0.85 19.03 16.19
C PRO A 411 -2.32 19.34 15.87
N ARG A 412 -3.26 18.68 16.56
CA ARG A 412 -4.71 18.90 16.37
C ARG A 412 -5.13 20.38 16.55
N PRO A 413 -6.11 20.87 15.77
CA PRO A 413 -6.59 22.24 15.92
C PRO A 413 -7.61 22.36 17.06
N ARG A 414 -7.21 23.01 18.17
CA ARG A 414 -8.14 23.79 19.01
C ARG A 414 -7.54 25.17 19.18
N ARG A 415 -7.79 26.07 18.21
CA ARG A 415 -7.19 27.42 18.16
C ARG A 415 -5.67 27.38 18.37
N PHE A 416 -4.93 27.12 17.30
CA PHE A 416 -3.50 27.35 17.14
C PHE A 416 -2.86 28.28 18.20
N LEU A 417 -2.48 27.72 19.35
CA LEU A 417 -1.35 28.22 20.13
C LEU A 417 -0.09 27.59 19.54
N ILE A 418 0.04 27.64 18.20
CA ILE A 418 1.34 27.37 17.61
C ILE A 418 2.17 28.59 17.98
N GLN A 419 3.23 28.38 18.75
CA GLN A 419 4.35 29.31 18.84
C GLN A 419 5.17 29.37 17.51
N GLY A 420 4.53 28.99 16.41
CA GLY A 420 4.98 28.94 15.03
C GLY A 420 3.89 29.60 14.19
N THR A 421 4.27 30.64 13.47
CA THR A 421 3.36 31.62 12.89
C THR A 421 2.49 30.97 11.81
N VAL A 422 1.21 30.69 12.11
CA VAL A 422 0.20 30.52 11.05
C VAL A 422 -0.06 31.90 10.49
N GLU A 423 0.71 32.29 9.47
CA GLU A 423 0.44 33.50 8.74
C GLU A 423 -0.58 33.21 7.65
N GLN A 424 -1.73 33.89 7.71
CA GLN A 424 -2.57 34.04 6.53
C GLN A 424 -1.83 34.96 5.56
N ARG A 425 -1.31 34.40 4.46
CA ARG A 425 -0.70 35.19 3.41
C ARG A 425 -1.49 34.98 2.12
N ASN A 426 -2.17 36.02 1.66
CA ASN A 426 -3.01 36.01 0.45
C ASN A 426 -4.15 34.98 0.47
N GLY A 427 -4.73 34.67 1.64
CA GLY A 427 -5.84 33.72 1.77
C GLY A 427 -5.42 32.26 1.97
N ASP A 428 -4.15 31.93 1.75
CA ASP A 428 -3.59 30.61 2.04
C ASP A 428 -3.11 30.53 3.50
N MET A 429 -3.48 29.46 4.21
CA MET A 429 -2.88 29.13 5.51
C MET A 429 -1.48 28.59 5.30
N VAL A 430 -0.46 29.33 5.77
CA VAL A 430 0.92 28.85 5.75
C VAL A 430 1.23 28.18 7.08
N ILE A 431 1.45 26.86 7.05
CA ILE A 431 1.87 26.10 8.22
C ILE A 431 3.40 26.14 8.31
N THR A 432 3.92 26.63 9.43
CA THR A 432 5.36 26.63 9.71
C THR A 432 5.64 25.74 10.91
N LEU A 433 6.41 24.68 10.71
CA LEU A 433 6.95 23.88 11.80
C LEU A 433 8.28 24.48 12.25
N THR A 434 8.43 24.67 13.56
CA THR A 434 9.59 25.23 14.24
C THR A 434 10.37 24.18 15.05
N GLY A 435 9.77 23.02 15.30
CA GLY A 435 10.31 21.93 16.09
C GLY A 435 10.10 22.15 17.58
N ARG A 436 9.20 23.05 17.94
CA ARG A 436 8.83 23.39 19.32
C ARG A 436 7.34 23.21 19.58
N GLU A 437 6.61 22.77 18.56
CA GLU A 437 5.22 22.38 18.68
C GLU A 437 5.08 21.26 19.70
N LEU A 438 4.01 21.32 20.47
CA LEU A 438 3.63 20.28 21.43
C LEU A 438 2.28 19.71 21.02
N PRO A 439 2.00 18.44 21.32
CA PRO A 439 0.67 17.89 21.20
C PRO A 439 -0.33 18.75 21.99
N ALA A 440 -1.53 18.95 21.45
CA ALA A 440 -2.59 19.72 22.09
C ALA A 440 -2.99 19.14 23.45
N ASP A 441 -3.01 17.80 23.57
CA ASP A 441 -3.42 17.08 24.78
C ASP A 441 -2.93 15.62 24.83
N GLY A 442 -3.53 14.85 25.75
CA GLY A 442 -3.42 13.41 25.97
C GLY A 442 -3.55 12.54 24.73
N ASP A 443 -4.38 12.99 23.80
CA ASP A 443 -4.97 12.17 22.74
C ASP A 443 -4.59 12.66 21.35
N ASP A 444 -3.85 13.76 21.26
CA ASP A 444 -3.31 14.29 20.01
C ASP A 444 -2.28 13.31 19.39
N VAL A 445 -2.65 12.81 18.21
CA VAL A 445 -1.82 11.97 17.34
C VAL A 445 -0.91 12.90 16.54
N PHE A 446 0.10 13.45 17.21
CA PHE A 446 1.14 14.24 16.58
C PHE A 446 2.43 13.44 16.53
N LEU A 447 2.84 13.03 15.33
CA LEU A 447 3.99 12.17 15.09
C LEU A 447 5.17 12.95 14.51
N GLY A 448 6.37 12.65 15.00
CA GLY A 448 7.62 13.22 14.52
C GLY A 448 8.82 12.30 14.77
N PRO A 449 9.91 12.45 14.01
CA PRO A 449 11.15 11.70 14.17
C PRO A 449 11.60 11.60 15.62
#